data_AF-A0A9Q1QFC4-F1
#
_entry.id   AF-A0A9Q1QFC4-F1
#
_cell.length_a   1.000
_cell.length_b   1.000
_cell.length_c   1.000
_cell.angle_alpha   90.00
_cell.angle_beta   90.00
_cell.angle_gamma   90.00
#
_symmetry.space_group_name_H-M   'P 1'
#
loop_
_entity.id
_entity.type
_entity.pdbx_description
1 polymer ?
#
loop_
_entity_poly.entity_id
_entity_poly.type
_entity_poly.pdbx_seq_one_letter_code
_entity_poly.pdbx_strand_id
1 'polypeptide(L)'
;MGLFDGLPVPPDKAHLREELSRIDESWAAARFDSLPHVVHILTSKDREGALQALKEQSEIIEEVVDEVVHAYHSGFNRAIQNYSQILKLFSESAESISVLKIDLADAKRRLGARNKQLHQLWYRSVTLRHIISLLDQIEGLSKVPARIEKLIAEKQFYAAVQVHVQSALMLDREGLQTVGYSGQLYCLMSFSFIFVQ
;
A
#
# COMPACT_ATOMS: atom_id res chain seq x y z
N MET A 1 -38.88 34.32 22.12
CA MET A 1 -38.03 34.35 20.91
C MET A 1 -38.96 34.76 19.81
N GLY A 2 -38.75 35.94 19.25
CA GLY A 2 -39.54 36.39 18.10
C GLY A 2 -39.20 35.53 16.89
N LEU A 3 -40.18 35.35 16.00
CA LEU A 3 -40.05 34.53 14.78
C LEU A 3 -38.84 34.92 13.90
N PHE A 4 -38.41 36.18 13.99
CA PHE A 4 -37.38 36.78 13.13
C PHE A 4 -36.00 36.95 13.80
N ASP A 5 -35.83 36.56 15.08
CA ASP A 5 -34.59 36.77 15.84
C ASP A 5 -33.36 36.03 15.23
N GLY A 6 -33.60 34.93 14.50
CA GLY A 6 -32.56 34.08 13.92
C GLY A 6 -32.09 34.47 12.53
N LEU A 7 -32.64 35.52 11.91
CA LEU A 7 -32.26 35.90 10.55
C LEU A 7 -30.85 36.49 10.51
N PRO A 8 -30.02 36.17 9.50
CA PRO A 8 -28.70 36.77 9.32
C PRO A 8 -28.83 38.18 8.74
N VAL A 9 -29.34 39.12 9.53
CA VAL A 9 -29.32 40.54 9.20
C VAL A 9 -27.97 41.11 9.66
N PRO A 10 -27.20 41.78 8.77
CA PRO A 10 -25.89 42.32 9.11
C PRO A 10 -26.02 43.51 10.09
N PRO A 11 -24.95 43.79 10.87
CA PRO A 11 -25.02 44.70 12.03
C PRO A 11 -25.28 46.17 11.68
N ASP A 12 -24.92 46.58 10.47
CA ASP A 12 -25.23 47.85 9.83
C ASP A 12 -26.73 48.03 9.53
N LYS A 13 -27.48 46.93 9.38
CA LYS A 13 -28.92 46.91 9.12
C LYS A 13 -29.75 46.42 10.30
N ALA A 14 -29.25 46.56 11.53
CA ALA A 14 -29.96 46.15 12.75
C ALA A 14 -31.36 46.78 12.89
N HIS A 15 -31.57 47.97 12.32
CA HIS A 15 -32.87 48.65 12.27
C HIS A 15 -33.96 47.82 11.57
N LEU A 16 -33.60 47.00 10.56
CA LEU A 16 -34.55 46.12 9.88
C LEU A 16 -35.14 45.06 10.82
N ARG A 17 -34.36 44.60 11.82
CA ARG A 17 -34.87 43.68 12.85
C ARG A 17 -35.90 44.36 13.75
N GLU A 18 -35.65 45.62 14.08
CA GLU A 18 -36.57 46.42 14.89
C GLU A 18 -37.88 46.67 14.13
N GLU A 19 -37.80 47.06 12.85
CA GLU A 19 -38.98 47.25 12.00
C GLU A 19 -39.76 45.94 11.78
N LEU A 20 -39.06 44.81 11.57
CA LEU A 20 -39.69 43.48 11.49
C LEU A 20 -40.43 43.09 12.77
N SER A 21 -39.91 43.48 13.94
CA SER A 21 -40.57 43.20 15.21
C SER A 21 -41.87 43.98 15.42
N ARG A 22 -42.06 45.06 14.65
CA ARG A 22 -43.30 45.87 14.66
C ARG A 22 -44.37 45.31 13.72
N ILE A 23 -44.01 44.37 12.84
CA ILE A 23 -44.97 43.71 11.95
C ILE A 23 -45.80 42.73 12.78
N ASP A 24 -47.12 42.81 12.61
CA ASP A 24 -48.06 41.97 13.36
C ASP A 24 -47.84 40.48 13.04
N GLU A 25 -47.84 39.64 14.07
CA GLU A 25 -47.59 38.20 13.94
C GLU A 25 -48.68 37.48 13.13
N SER A 26 -49.85 38.12 12.95
CA SER A 26 -50.91 37.67 12.04
C SER A 26 -50.47 37.55 10.58
N TRP A 27 -49.46 38.31 10.14
CA TRP A 27 -48.85 38.19 8.81
C TRP A 27 -48.02 36.91 8.64
N ALA A 28 -47.54 36.33 9.74
CA ALA A 28 -46.75 35.10 9.74
C ALA A 28 -47.59 33.82 9.96
N ALA A 29 -48.91 33.94 10.01
CA ALA A 29 -49.79 32.80 10.23
C ALA A 29 -49.74 31.80 9.05
N ALA A 30 -49.58 30.51 9.36
CA ALA A 30 -49.55 29.43 8.36
C ALA A 30 -50.82 29.33 7.50
N ARG A 31 -51.95 29.85 7.98
CA ARG A 31 -53.21 30.02 7.23
C ARG A 31 -53.54 31.51 7.19
N PHE A 32 -52.90 32.20 6.26
CA PHE A 32 -53.08 33.64 6.07
C PHE A 32 -54.51 33.97 5.62
N ASP A 33 -55.15 34.92 6.31
CA ASP A 33 -56.42 35.51 5.92
C ASP A 33 -56.22 37.01 5.61
N SER A 34 -56.48 37.37 4.35
CA SER A 34 -56.32 38.74 3.87
C SER A 34 -57.49 39.65 4.22
N LEU A 35 -58.68 39.07 4.49
CA LEU A 35 -59.91 39.86 4.66
C LEU A 35 -59.84 40.84 5.85
N PRO A 36 -59.35 40.47 7.05
CA PRO A 36 -59.22 41.41 8.16
C PRO A 36 -58.32 42.61 7.82
N HIS A 37 -57.23 42.38 7.08
CA HIS A 37 -56.27 43.39 6.68
C HIS A 37 -56.85 44.37 5.66
N VAL A 38 -57.54 43.84 4.64
CA VAL A 38 -58.22 44.65 3.61
C VAL A 38 -59.37 45.46 4.22
N VAL A 39 -60.16 44.86 5.11
CA VAL A 39 -61.25 45.54 5.81
C VAL A 39 -60.71 46.63 6.74
N HIS A 40 -59.60 46.39 7.44
CA HIS A 40 -58.94 47.39 8.28
C HIS A 40 -58.50 48.62 7.45
N ILE A 41 -57.89 48.40 6.29
CA ILE A 41 -57.47 49.49 5.39
C ILE A 41 -58.69 50.27 4.87
N LEU A 42 -59.74 49.58 4.40
CA LEU A 42 -60.95 50.22 3.84
C LEU A 42 -61.81 50.94 4.89
N THR A 43 -61.79 50.48 6.14
CA THR A 43 -62.57 51.05 7.26
C THR A 43 -61.79 52.16 8.00
N SER A 44 -60.47 52.27 7.77
CA SER A 44 -59.63 53.31 8.36
C SER A 44 -60.05 54.71 7.90
N LYS A 45 -59.88 55.70 8.80
CA LYS A 45 -60.14 57.11 8.48
C LYS A 45 -59.11 57.71 7.52
N ASP A 46 -57.91 57.13 7.50
CA ASP A 46 -56.79 57.51 6.63
C ASP A 46 -56.34 56.31 5.82
N ARG A 47 -57.06 56.08 4.71
CA ARG A 47 -56.84 54.92 3.84
C ARG A 47 -55.52 55.01 3.08
N GLU A 48 -55.12 56.22 2.70
CA GLU A 48 -53.86 56.45 1.99
C GLU A 48 -52.68 56.20 2.93
N GLY A 49 -52.72 56.70 4.17
CA GLY A 49 -51.70 56.42 5.19
C GLY A 49 -51.59 54.93 5.53
N ALA A 50 -52.72 54.23 5.69
CA ALA A 50 -52.71 52.78 5.95
C ALA A 50 -52.15 51.97 4.77
N LEU A 51 -52.41 52.39 3.53
CA LEU A 51 -51.86 51.77 2.33
C LEU A 51 -50.35 52.07 2.18
N GLN A 52 -49.93 53.28 2.54
CA GLN A 52 -48.53 53.71 2.53
C GLN A 52 -47.70 52.89 3.52
N ALA A 53 -48.19 52.74 4.76
CA ALA A 53 -47.54 51.93 5.80
C ALA A 53 -47.40 50.46 5.38
N LEU A 54 -48.41 49.89 4.70
CA LEU A 54 -48.33 48.53 4.18
C LEU A 54 -47.24 48.39 3.10
N LYS A 55 -47.10 49.39 2.23
CA LYS A 55 -46.04 49.40 1.21
C LYS A 55 -44.65 49.51 1.85
N GLU A 56 -44.49 50.39 2.84
CA GLU A 56 -43.23 50.52 3.59
C GLU A 56 -42.86 49.21 4.29
N GLN A 57 -43.82 48.53 4.92
CA GLN A 57 -43.60 47.20 5.50
C GLN A 57 -43.19 46.15 4.45
N SER A 58 -43.78 46.19 3.25
CA SER A 58 -43.42 45.30 2.14
C SER A 58 -41.99 45.54 1.65
N GLU A 59 -41.57 46.80 1.50
CA GLU A 59 -40.20 47.16 1.10
C GLU A 59 -39.17 46.69 2.13
N ILE A 60 -39.47 46.84 3.42
CA ILE A 60 -38.62 46.35 4.52
C ILE A 60 -38.47 44.82 4.47
N ILE A 61 -39.55 44.09 4.20
CA ILE A 61 -39.52 42.63 4.05
C ILE A 61 -38.67 42.23 2.84
N GLU A 62 -38.84 42.90 1.69
CA GLU A 62 -38.03 42.64 0.49
C GLU A 62 -36.54 42.85 0.77
N GLU A 63 -36.17 43.93 1.44
CA GLU A 63 -34.77 44.19 1.81
C GLU A 63 -34.21 43.10 2.72
N VAL A 64 -34.98 42.63 3.70
CA VAL A 64 -34.54 41.55 4.59
C VAL A 64 -34.40 40.23 3.83
N VAL A 65 -35.31 39.91 2.93
CA VAL A 65 -35.23 38.71 2.10
C VAL A 65 -33.95 38.72 1.27
N ASP A 66 -33.60 39.86 0.68
CA ASP A 66 -32.35 40.02 -0.08
C ASP A 66 -31.10 39.81 0.80
N GLU A 67 -31.08 40.35 2.02
CA GLU A 67 -29.98 40.13 2.96
C GLU A 67 -29.83 38.66 3.35
N VAL A 68 -30.96 37.97 3.61
CA VAL A 68 -30.96 36.54 3.94
C VAL A 68 -30.42 35.72 2.77
N VAL A 69 -30.89 36.00 1.56
CA VAL A 69 -30.41 35.33 0.34
C VAL A 69 -28.92 35.59 0.16
N HIS A 70 -28.47 36.84 0.31
CA HIS A 70 -27.06 37.21 0.14
C HIS A 70 -26.16 36.51 1.17
N ALA A 71 -26.58 36.51 2.45
CA ALA A 71 -25.85 35.87 3.54
C ALA A 71 -25.64 34.38 3.31
N TYR A 72 -26.66 33.66 2.85
CA TYR A 72 -26.56 32.21 2.64
C TYR A 72 -25.96 31.83 1.28
N HIS A 73 -26.11 32.65 0.23
CA HIS A 73 -25.64 32.31 -1.12
C HIS A 73 -24.13 32.05 -1.18
N SER A 74 -23.34 32.88 -0.49
CA SER A 74 -21.88 32.73 -0.47
C SER A 74 -21.43 31.45 0.26
N GLY A 75 -22.03 31.16 1.41
CA GLY A 75 -21.74 29.98 2.21
C GLY A 75 -22.14 28.69 1.51
N PHE A 76 -23.34 28.68 0.90
CA PHE A 76 -23.84 27.54 0.14
C PHE A 76 -22.97 27.23 -1.08
N ASN A 77 -22.60 28.25 -1.86
CA ASN A 77 -21.70 28.06 -3.01
C ASN A 77 -20.32 27.57 -2.58
N ARG A 78 -19.75 28.11 -1.49
CA ARG A 78 -18.48 27.60 -0.94
C ARG A 78 -18.59 26.15 -0.50
N ALA A 79 -19.69 25.76 0.16
CA ALA A 79 -19.92 24.39 0.58
C ALA A 79 -20.03 23.43 -0.62
N ILE A 80 -20.76 23.82 -1.68
CA ILE A 80 -20.86 23.04 -2.92
C ILE A 80 -19.48 22.86 -3.57
N GLN A 81 -18.71 23.94 -3.69
CA GLN A 81 -17.37 23.89 -4.31
C GLN A 81 -16.42 23.01 -3.51
N ASN A 82 -16.39 23.17 -2.18
CA ASN A 82 -15.58 22.32 -1.30
C ASN A 82 -15.97 20.85 -1.43
N TYR A 83 -17.27 20.54 -1.44
CA TYR A 83 -17.75 19.17 -1.60
C TYR A 83 -17.31 18.57 -2.94
N SER A 84 -17.40 19.35 -4.02
CA SER A 84 -16.99 18.94 -5.36
C SER A 84 -15.47 18.68 -5.43
N GLN A 85 -14.68 19.53 -4.77
CA GLN A 85 -13.24 19.34 -4.66
C GLN A 85 -12.88 18.09 -3.83
N ILE A 86 -13.58 17.83 -2.73
CA ILE A 86 -13.39 16.63 -1.91
C ILE A 86 -13.70 15.37 -2.74
N LEU A 87 -14.81 15.36 -3.49
CA LEU A 87 -15.15 14.25 -4.38
C LEU A 87 -14.08 13.99 -5.44
N LYS A 88 -13.54 15.05 -6.04
CA LYS A 88 -12.45 14.96 -7.01
C LYS A 88 -11.20 14.33 -6.37
N LEU A 89 -10.77 14.84 -5.23
CA LEU A 89 -9.60 14.30 -4.49
C LEU A 89 -9.81 12.84 -4.10
N PHE A 90 -11.03 12.46 -3.72
CA PHE A 90 -11.36 11.08 -3.38
C PHE A 90 -11.28 10.15 -4.60
N SER A 91 -11.78 10.62 -5.76
CA SER A 91 -11.68 9.88 -7.03
C SER A 91 -10.23 9.71 -7.48
N GLU A 92 -9.43 10.78 -7.44
CA GLU A 92 -8.00 10.75 -7.79
C GLU A 92 -7.22 9.81 -6.84
N SER A 93 -7.56 9.82 -5.55
CA SER A 93 -6.96 8.92 -4.56
C SER A 93 -7.33 7.46 -4.83
N ALA A 94 -8.60 7.17 -5.16
CA ALA A 94 -9.05 5.83 -5.49
C ALA A 94 -8.35 5.27 -6.74
N GLU A 95 -8.20 6.11 -7.77
CA GLU A 95 -7.44 5.76 -8.98
C GLU A 95 -5.96 5.51 -8.67
N SER A 96 -5.33 6.41 -7.90
CA SER A 96 -3.93 6.26 -7.49
C SER A 96 -3.68 4.97 -6.71
N ILE A 97 -4.59 4.60 -5.80
CA ILE A 97 -4.52 3.32 -5.07
C ILE A 97 -4.64 2.12 -6.02
N SER A 98 -5.51 2.21 -7.03
CA SER A 98 -5.64 1.15 -8.05
C SER A 98 -4.35 0.95 -8.82
N VAL A 99 -3.71 2.04 -9.27
CA VAL A 99 -2.41 2.00 -9.95
C VAL A 99 -1.33 1.42 -9.03
N LEU A 100 -1.23 1.92 -7.80
CA LEU A 100 -0.24 1.43 -6.83
C LEU A 100 -0.39 -0.07 -6.55
N LYS A 101 -1.62 -0.59 -6.52
CA LYS A 101 -1.88 -2.03 -6.36
C LYS A 101 -1.35 -2.84 -7.53
N ILE A 102 -1.47 -2.33 -8.75
CA ILE A 102 -0.91 -2.96 -9.96
C ILE A 102 0.62 -2.95 -9.89
N ASP A 103 1.22 -1.81 -9.58
CA ASP A 103 2.67 -1.66 -9.46
C ASP A 103 3.26 -2.58 -8.39
N LEU A 104 2.59 -2.69 -7.25
CA LEU A 104 2.99 -3.59 -6.17
C LEU A 104 2.89 -5.07 -6.60
N ALA A 105 1.84 -5.44 -7.32
CA ALA A 105 1.69 -6.79 -7.85
C ALA A 105 2.82 -7.14 -8.84
N ASP A 106 3.21 -6.19 -9.69
CA ASP A 106 4.31 -6.36 -10.63
C ASP A 106 5.68 -6.39 -9.95
N ALA A 107 5.91 -5.53 -8.95
CA ALA A 107 7.11 -5.59 -8.11
C ALA A 107 7.22 -6.96 -7.41
N LYS A 108 6.12 -7.47 -6.83
CA LYS A 108 6.07 -8.80 -6.21
C LYS A 108 6.40 -9.91 -7.21
N ARG A 109 5.87 -9.85 -8.44
CA ARG A 109 6.19 -10.82 -9.51
C ARG A 109 7.67 -10.80 -9.86
N ARG A 110 8.26 -9.61 -10.05
CA ARG A 110 9.70 -9.44 -10.37
C ARG A 110 10.60 -9.97 -9.26
N LEU A 111 10.29 -9.66 -8.00
CA LEU A 111 11.02 -10.18 -6.85
C LEU A 111 10.89 -11.70 -6.74
N GLY A 112 9.69 -12.25 -6.94
CA GLY A 112 9.46 -13.69 -6.94
C GLY A 112 10.26 -14.43 -8.01
N ALA A 113 10.36 -13.88 -9.22
CA ALA A 113 11.19 -14.44 -10.29
C ALA A 113 12.69 -14.41 -9.92
N ARG A 114 13.20 -13.31 -9.38
CA ARG A 114 14.59 -13.19 -8.92
C ARG A 114 14.92 -14.18 -7.81
N ASN A 115 14.01 -14.41 -6.87
CA ASN A 115 14.20 -15.39 -5.80
C ASN A 115 14.36 -16.82 -6.35
N LYS A 116 13.55 -17.23 -7.33
CA LYS A 116 13.69 -18.54 -7.98
C LYS A 116 15.05 -18.70 -8.67
N GLN A 117 15.50 -17.67 -9.39
CA GLN A 117 16.83 -17.68 -10.02
C GLN A 117 17.95 -17.78 -8.98
N LEU A 118 17.84 -17.05 -7.87
CA LEU A 118 18.82 -17.09 -6.78
C LEU A 118 18.90 -18.47 -6.14
N HIS A 119 17.76 -19.14 -5.92
CA HIS A 119 17.72 -20.49 -5.38
C HIS A 119 18.40 -21.51 -6.32
N GLN A 120 18.17 -21.39 -7.63
CA GLN A 120 18.87 -22.22 -8.63
C GLN A 120 20.38 -21.98 -8.62
N LEU A 121 20.82 -20.72 -8.56
CA LEU A 121 22.24 -20.37 -8.47
C LEU A 121 22.88 -20.89 -7.19
N TRP A 122 22.17 -20.80 -6.06
CA TRP A 122 22.62 -21.35 -4.79
C TRP A 122 22.78 -22.88 -4.86
N TYR A 123 21.77 -23.59 -5.38
CA TYR A 123 21.86 -25.05 -5.54
C TYR A 123 23.04 -25.45 -6.43
N ARG A 124 23.18 -24.79 -7.59
CA ARG A 124 24.33 -24.99 -8.48
C ARG A 124 25.66 -24.73 -7.78
N SER A 125 25.74 -23.69 -6.96
CA SER A 125 26.93 -23.35 -6.17
C SER A 125 27.26 -24.43 -5.13
N VAL A 126 26.26 -24.97 -4.43
CA VAL A 126 26.44 -26.09 -3.49
C VAL A 126 26.90 -27.35 -4.21
N THR A 127 26.26 -27.72 -5.34
CA THR A 127 26.65 -28.88 -6.15
C THR A 127 28.08 -28.74 -6.66
N LEU A 128 28.46 -27.57 -7.17
CA LEU A 128 29.82 -27.33 -7.65
C LEU A 128 30.85 -27.45 -6.53
N ARG A 129 30.57 -26.93 -5.32
CA ARG A 129 31.46 -27.12 -4.17
C ARG A 129 31.62 -28.60 -3.81
N HIS A 130 30.55 -29.37 -3.87
CA HIS A 130 30.61 -30.81 -3.61
C HIS A 130 31.45 -31.54 -4.68
N ILE A 131 31.26 -31.21 -5.96
CA ILE A 131 32.05 -31.75 -7.07
C ILE A 131 33.53 -31.42 -6.88
N ILE A 132 33.88 -30.16 -6.56
CA ILE A 132 35.28 -29.76 -6.30
C ILE A 132 35.86 -30.59 -5.15
N SER A 133 35.13 -30.76 -4.04
CA SER A 133 35.58 -31.59 -2.93
C SER A 133 35.80 -33.05 -3.31
N LEU A 134 34.99 -33.61 -4.21
CA LEU A 134 35.22 -34.97 -4.73
C LEU A 134 36.45 -35.02 -5.65
N LEU A 135 36.64 -34.01 -6.50
CA LEU A 135 37.82 -33.91 -7.37
C LEU A 135 39.12 -33.81 -6.55
N ASP A 136 39.13 -33.02 -5.48
CA ASP A 136 40.28 -32.92 -4.56
C ASP A 136 40.59 -34.28 -3.90
N GLN A 137 39.55 -35.04 -3.54
CA GLN A 137 39.72 -36.39 -2.99
C GLN A 137 40.28 -37.38 -4.03
N ILE A 138 39.80 -37.32 -5.27
CA ILE A 138 40.30 -38.13 -6.39
C ILE A 138 41.77 -37.77 -6.68
N GLU A 139 42.12 -36.50 -6.71
CA GLU A 139 43.50 -36.05 -6.90
C GLU A 139 44.40 -36.49 -5.74
N GLY A 140 43.90 -36.46 -4.50
CA GLY A 140 44.60 -37.00 -3.34
C GLY A 140 44.89 -38.50 -3.48
N LEU A 141 43.89 -39.27 -3.93
CA LEU A 141 44.00 -40.72 -4.13
C LEU A 141 44.93 -41.08 -5.30
N SER A 142 44.94 -40.31 -6.39
CA SER A 142 45.82 -40.57 -7.53
C SER A 142 47.32 -40.45 -7.18
N LYS A 143 47.66 -39.69 -6.14
CA LYS A 143 49.04 -39.53 -5.63
C LYS A 143 49.46 -40.63 -4.64
N VAL A 144 48.52 -41.44 -4.13
CA VAL A 144 48.79 -42.49 -3.14
C VAL A 144 49.75 -43.58 -3.66
N PRO A 145 49.59 -44.12 -4.88
CA PRO A 145 50.51 -45.12 -5.45
C PRO A 145 51.98 -44.70 -5.41
N ALA A 146 52.30 -43.51 -5.92
CA ALA A 146 53.66 -42.98 -5.92
C ALA A 146 54.23 -42.80 -4.50
N ARG A 147 53.37 -42.44 -3.53
CA ARG A 147 53.76 -42.35 -2.12
C ARG A 147 54.05 -43.71 -1.50
N ILE A 148 53.27 -44.74 -1.85
CA ILE A 148 53.50 -46.12 -1.39
C ILE A 148 54.81 -46.67 -1.98
N GLU A 149 55.05 -46.48 -3.28
CA GLU A 149 56.30 -46.90 -3.95
C GLU A 149 57.53 -46.28 -3.27
N LYS A 150 57.47 -44.99 -2.94
CA LYS A 150 58.55 -44.32 -2.20
C LYS A 150 58.80 -44.93 -0.82
N LEU A 151 57.74 -45.20 -0.05
CA LEU A 151 57.86 -45.81 1.29
C LEU A 151 58.41 -47.25 1.23
N ILE A 152 58.05 -48.00 0.20
CA ILE A 152 58.60 -49.34 -0.06
C ILE A 152 60.10 -49.26 -0.39
N ALA A 153 60.50 -48.32 -1.26
CA ALA A 153 61.91 -48.09 -1.59
C ALA A 153 62.76 -47.71 -0.36
N GLU A 154 62.17 -46.96 0.58
CA GLU A 154 62.77 -46.60 1.87
C GLU A 154 62.70 -47.72 2.94
N LYS A 155 62.16 -48.90 2.59
CA LYS A 155 61.93 -50.06 3.48
C LYS A 155 60.99 -49.77 4.66
N GLN A 156 60.15 -48.74 4.57
CA GLN A 156 59.16 -48.37 5.58
C GLN A 156 57.81 -49.08 5.35
N PHE A 157 57.84 -50.42 5.41
CA PHE A 157 56.67 -51.25 5.04
C PHE A 157 55.42 -50.99 5.89
N TYR A 158 55.59 -50.74 7.20
CA TYR A 158 54.47 -50.45 8.10
C TYR A 158 53.73 -49.17 7.70
N ALA A 159 54.47 -48.09 7.40
CA ALA A 159 53.89 -46.83 6.96
C ALA A 159 53.21 -46.96 5.57
N ALA A 160 53.78 -47.76 4.67
CA ALA A 160 53.18 -48.05 3.37
C ALA A 160 51.81 -48.75 3.50
N VAL A 161 51.72 -49.78 4.35
CA VAL A 161 50.47 -50.50 4.62
C VAL A 161 49.43 -49.58 5.29
N GLN A 162 49.83 -48.72 6.22
CA GLN A 162 48.91 -47.77 6.84
C GLN A 162 48.30 -46.79 5.82
N VAL A 163 49.12 -46.21 4.95
CA VAL A 163 48.65 -45.31 3.87
C VAL A 163 47.72 -46.05 2.91
N HIS A 164 48.04 -47.32 2.60
CA HIS A 164 47.21 -48.16 1.76
C HIS A 164 45.81 -48.41 2.35
N VAL A 165 45.74 -48.89 3.59
CA VAL A 165 44.47 -49.15 4.29
C VAL A 165 43.63 -47.87 4.42
N GLN A 166 44.26 -46.74 4.75
CA GLN A 166 43.59 -45.44 4.82
C GLN A 166 42.97 -45.05 3.47
N SER A 167 43.71 -45.20 2.37
CA SER A 167 43.21 -44.88 1.03
C SER A 167 42.10 -45.80 0.55
N ALA A 168 42.14 -47.09 0.91
CA ALA A 168 41.10 -48.07 0.60
C ALA A 168 39.77 -47.71 1.30
N LEU A 169 39.82 -47.29 2.57
CA LEU A 169 38.65 -46.81 3.30
C LEU A 169 38.06 -45.51 2.73
N MET A 170 38.89 -44.64 2.14
CA MET A 170 38.41 -43.43 1.47
C MET A 170 37.67 -43.74 0.16
N LEU A 171 38.12 -44.74 -0.60
CA LEU A 171 37.48 -45.19 -1.84
C LEU A 171 36.12 -45.84 -1.61
N ASP A 172 35.93 -46.48 -0.45
CA ASP A 172 34.68 -47.17 -0.09
C ASP A 172 33.54 -46.21 0.29
N ARG A 173 33.76 -44.90 0.24
CA ARG A 173 32.69 -43.91 0.38
C ARG A 173 31.88 -43.81 -0.92
N GLU A 174 30.55 -43.85 -0.82
CA GLU A 174 29.60 -43.89 -1.95
C GLU A 174 29.87 -42.85 -3.07
N GLY A 175 30.44 -41.69 -2.76
CA GLY A 175 30.79 -40.65 -3.74
C GLY A 175 32.04 -40.91 -4.59
N LEU A 176 32.91 -41.83 -4.17
CA LEU A 176 34.18 -42.16 -4.83
C LEU A 176 34.21 -43.57 -5.43
N GLN A 177 33.31 -44.45 -4.98
CA GLN A 177 33.17 -45.82 -5.49
C GLN A 177 33.04 -45.84 -7.02
N THR A 178 32.17 -44.99 -7.60
CA THR A 178 31.92 -44.92 -9.06
C THR A 178 33.18 -44.59 -9.89
N VAL A 179 34.14 -43.85 -9.33
CA VAL A 179 35.43 -43.51 -9.98
C VAL A 179 36.51 -44.53 -9.62
N GLY A 180 36.45 -45.16 -8.45
CA GLY A 180 37.35 -46.26 -8.07
C GLY A 180 37.27 -47.46 -9.03
N TYR A 181 36.11 -47.68 -9.67
CA TYR A 181 35.91 -48.73 -10.67
C TYR A 181 36.53 -48.43 -12.05
N SER A 182 37.04 -47.22 -12.33
CA SER A 182 37.70 -46.91 -13.61
C SER A 182 39.20 -47.23 -13.58
N GLY A 183 39.51 -48.52 -13.72
CA GLY A 183 40.70 -49.05 -14.42
C GLY A 183 42.09 -48.91 -13.77
N GLN A 184 42.48 -47.75 -13.24
CA GLN A 184 43.86 -47.51 -12.80
C GLN A 184 44.13 -47.94 -11.35
N LEU A 185 43.19 -47.76 -10.42
CA LEU A 185 43.37 -48.20 -9.03
C LEU A 185 43.20 -49.71 -8.84
N TYR A 186 42.27 -50.33 -9.59
CA TYR A 186 42.14 -51.80 -9.61
C TYR A 186 43.42 -52.47 -10.10
N CYS A 187 44.13 -51.88 -11.06
CA CYS A 187 45.38 -52.44 -11.59
C CYS A 187 46.50 -52.43 -10.52
N LEU A 188 46.61 -51.36 -9.73
CA LEU A 188 47.57 -51.26 -8.62
C LEU A 188 47.20 -52.14 -7.41
N MET A 189 45.91 -52.30 -7.12
CA MET A 189 45.41 -53.21 -6.10
C MET A 189 45.65 -54.68 -6.48
N SER A 190 45.43 -55.05 -7.74
CA SER A 190 45.72 -56.41 -8.25
C SER A 190 47.23 -56.69 -8.36
N PHE A 191 48.05 -55.71 -8.71
CA PHE A 191 49.51 -55.88 -8.75
C PHE A 191 50.12 -56.14 -7.37
N SER A 192 49.53 -55.60 -6.29
CA SER A 192 50.00 -55.85 -4.92
C SER A 192 49.69 -57.27 -4.44
N PHE A 193 48.62 -57.91 -4.96
CA PHE A 193 48.31 -59.31 -4.65
C PHE A 193 49.32 -60.29 -5.28
N ILE A 194 50.01 -59.88 -6.35
CA ILE A 194 51.04 -60.68 -7.02
C ILE A 194 52.39 -60.60 -6.28
N PHE A 195 52.64 -59.56 -5.48
CA PHE A 195 53.93 -59.36 -4.79
C PHE A 195 53.97 -59.91 -3.35
N VAL A 196 52.84 -60.42 -2.83
CA VAL A 196 52.70 -60.99 -1.46
C VAL A 196 52.62 -62.53 -1.48
N GLN A 197 52.88 -63.18 -2.61
CA GLN A 197 53.07 -64.63 -2.70
C GLN A 197 54.44 -64.96 -3.31
#